data_AF-A0A5E4YPM0-F1
#
_entry.id   AF-A0A5E4YPM0-F1
#
_cell.length_a   1.000
_cell.length_b   1.000
_cell.length_c   1.000
_cell.angle_alpha   90.00
_cell.angle_beta   90.00
_cell.angle_gamma   90.00
#
_symmetry.space_group_name_H-M   'P 1'
#
loop_
_entity.id
_entity.type
_entity.pdbx_description
1 polymer ?
#
loop_
_entity_poly.entity_id
_entity_poly.type
_entity_poly.pdbx_seq_one_letter_code
_entity_poly.pdbx_strand_id
1 'polypeptide(L)'
;MKMTDSAQRFGFLVADVQRLYGRRFEQFAQRTLPMTRAQCRLLVYLADNRGVSQTVLADILEVPPQSLARSLERMEEAGWVRRRPDARDPRLNRLYVTRAAVEQLTVARALSDVVRNEALSGLTAFETVQLMQLLQKVRRNLSSVVPKPLDTVVPAALRGLDAQDNPHDAAGDARADHSDGDIDDDNPAADSPRA
;
A
#
# COMPACT_ATOMS: atom_id res chain seq x y z
N MET A 1 4.03 6.78 37.39
CA MET A 1 3.73 7.39 36.08
C MET A 1 2.21 7.37 35.88
N LYS A 2 1.49 8.51 35.99
CA LYS A 2 0.02 8.51 35.83
C LYS A 2 -0.32 8.37 34.35
N MET A 3 -1.21 7.44 33.98
CA MET A 3 -1.65 7.20 32.58
C MET A 3 -2.25 8.44 31.89
N THR A 4 -2.55 9.50 32.64
CA THR A 4 -3.14 10.76 32.16
C THR A 4 -2.20 11.61 31.33
N ASP A 5 -0.87 11.53 31.52
CA ASP A 5 0.10 12.40 30.82
C ASP A 5 0.38 11.93 29.38
N SER A 6 0.27 10.62 29.12
CA SER A 6 0.48 10.05 27.78
C SER A 6 -0.66 10.37 26.80
N ALA A 7 -1.91 10.41 27.27
CA ALA A 7 -3.08 10.69 26.43
C ALA A 7 -3.11 12.15 25.90
N GLN A 8 -2.48 13.07 26.62
CA GLN A 8 -2.33 14.48 26.20
C GLN A 8 -1.12 14.70 25.27
N ARG A 9 -0.26 13.69 25.08
CA ARG A 9 0.84 13.82 24.11
C ARG A 9 0.26 13.89 22.70
N PHE A 10 0.77 14.87 21.96
CA PHE A 10 0.36 15.21 20.60
C PHE A 10 0.04 14.00 19.71
N GLY A 11 0.92 13.00 19.66
CA GLY A 11 0.74 11.81 18.82
C GLY A 11 -0.50 10.97 19.17
N PHE A 12 -0.81 10.79 20.46
CA PHE A 12 -1.99 10.03 20.89
C PHE A 12 -3.28 10.79 20.59
N LEU A 13 -3.29 12.11 20.79
CA LEU A 13 -4.44 12.94 20.45
C LEU A 13 -4.74 12.90 18.94
N VAL A 14 -3.72 13.05 18.10
CA VAL A 14 -3.87 12.96 16.62
C VAL A 14 -4.41 11.60 16.21
N ALA A 15 -3.85 10.51 16.75
CA ALA A 15 -4.29 9.16 16.46
C ALA A 15 -5.74 8.92 16.93
N ASP A 16 -6.11 9.42 18.10
CA ASP A 16 -7.46 9.24 18.65
C ASP A 16 -8.51 10.03 17.84
N VAL A 17 -8.23 11.29 17.48
CA VAL A 17 -9.09 12.08 16.59
C VAL A 17 -9.26 11.38 15.24
N GLN A 18 -8.17 10.88 14.63
CA GLN A 18 -8.22 10.16 13.36
C GLN A 18 -9.05 8.86 13.45
N ARG A 19 -8.93 8.14 14.58
CA ARG A 19 -9.71 6.93 14.86
C ARG A 19 -11.19 7.24 15.06
N LEU A 20 -11.53 8.24 15.86
CA LEU A 20 -12.92 8.66 16.13
C LEU A 20 -13.60 9.16 14.86
N TYR A 21 -12.93 10.05 14.11
CA TYR A 21 -13.42 10.54 12.82
C TYR A 21 -13.68 9.38 11.85
N GLY A 22 -12.72 8.45 11.75
CA GLY A 22 -12.86 7.26 10.92
C GLY A 22 -14.01 6.35 11.31
N ARG A 23 -14.23 6.11 12.61
CA ARG A 23 -15.37 5.31 13.11
C ARG A 23 -16.71 5.98 12.84
N ARG A 24 -16.77 7.30 12.98
CA ARG A 24 -18.01 8.05 12.71
C ARG A 24 -18.37 8.01 11.23
N PHE A 25 -17.38 8.20 10.35
CA PHE A 25 -17.58 8.02 8.91
C PHE A 25 -18.02 6.60 8.57
N GLU A 26 -17.37 5.58 9.12
CA GLU A 26 -17.71 4.17 8.90
C GLU A 26 -19.17 3.87 9.27
N GLN A 27 -19.65 4.39 10.41
CA GLN A 27 -21.03 4.20 10.86
C GLN A 27 -22.07 4.75 9.85
N PHE A 28 -21.77 5.89 9.22
CA PHE A 28 -22.62 6.45 8.18
C PHE A 28 -22.47 5.69 6.86
N ALA A 29 -21.25 5.40 6.45
CA ALA A 29 -20.95 4.69 5.22
C ALA A 29 -21.67 3.33 5.17
N GLN A 30 -21.65 2.55 6.26
CA GLN A 30 -22.32 1.25 6.34
C GLN A 30 -23.84 1.29 6.11
N ARG A 31 -24.48 2.46 6.32
CA ARG A 31 -25.93 2.62 6.17
C ARG A 31 -26.32 3.22 4.82
N THR A 32 -25.38 3.79 4.09
CA THR A 32 -25.69 4.68 2.94
C THR A 32 -24.89 4.34 1.69
N LEU A 33 -23.67 3.82 1.83
CA LEU A 33 -22.82 3.45 0.71
C LEU A 33 -22.88 1.94 0.45
N PRO A 34 -22.90 1.51 -0.81
CA PRO A 34 -22.84 0.09 -1.17
C PRO A 34 -21.43 -0.50 -1.05
N MET A 35 -20.47 0.24 -0.48
CA MET A 35 -19.05 -0.10 -0.45
C MET A 35 -18.44 0.11 0.93
N THR A 36 -17.37 -0.64 1.19
CA THR A 36 -16.56 -0.47 2.41
C THR A 36 -15.76 0.84 2.38
N ARG A 37 -15.33 1.34 3.54
CA ARG A 37 -14.43 2.49 3.62
C ARG A 37 -13.10 2.30 2.88
N ALA A 38 -12.57 1.07 2.85
CA ALA A 38 -11.35 0.77 2.10
C ALA A 38 -11.55 0.93 0.59
N GLN A 39 -12.68 0.44 0.05
CA GLN A 39 -13.05 0.62 -1.35
C GLN A 39 -13.33 2.10 -1.67
N CYS A 40 -14.03 2.81 -0.77
CA CYS A 40 -14.25 4.25 -0.92
C CYS A 40 -12.92 5.02 -0.98
N ARG A 41 -11.97 4.70 -0.08
CA ARG A 41 -10.62 5.30 -0.08
C ARG A 41 -9.92 5.02 -1.40
N LEU A 42 -9.92 3.79 -1.88
CA LEU A 42 -9.33 3.42 -3.17
C LEU A 42 -9.92 4.26 -4.31
N LEU A 43 -11.25 4.40 -4.38
CA LEU A 43 -11.91 5.20 -5.41
C LEU A 43 -11.55 6.68 -5.33
N VAL A 44 -11.39 7.26 -4.14
CA VAL A 44 -10.92 8.65 -3.98
C VAL A 44 -9.53 8.82 -4.57
N TYR A 45 -8.58 7.97 -4.19
CA TYR A 45 -7.21 8.05 -4.72
C TYR A 45 -7.16 7.79 -6.23
N LEU A 46 -7.96 6.86 -6.74
CA LEU A 46 -8.03 6.57 -8.17
C LEU A 46 -8.70 7.71 -8.96
N ALA A 47 -9.70 8.39 -8.39
CA ALA A 47 -10.34 9.55 -9.01
C ALA A 47 -9.36 10.72 -9.15
N ASP A 48 -8.46 10.91 -8.18
CA ASP A 48 -7.41 11.93 -8.22
C ASP A 48 -6.22 11.53 -9.12
N ASN A 49 -6.00 10.23 -9.32
CA ASN A 49 -4.88 9.67 -10.11
C ASN A 49 -5.38 8.85 -11.31
N ARG A 50 -6.18 9.48 -12.19
CA ARG A 50 -6.80 8.79 -13.33
C ARG A 50 -5.76 8.20 -14.29
N GLY A 51 -5.94 6.95 -14.70
CA GLY A 51 -5.02 6.27 -15.61
C GLY A 51 -3.72 5.83 -14.93
N VAL A 52 -3.66 5.79 -13.61
CA VAL A 52 -2.55 5.18 -12.89
C VAL A 52 -2.50 3.67 -13.15
N SER A 53 -1.31 3.07 -13.09
CA SER A 53 -1.16 1.62 -13.11
C SER A 53 -1.52 1.02 -11.75
N GLN A 54 -1.80 -0.28 -11.71
CA GLN A 54 -2.05 -0.97 -10.43
C GLN A 54 -0.86 -0.89 -9.47
N THR A 55 0.37 -1.01 -9.98
CA THR A 55 1.59 -0.91 -9.15
C THR A 55 1.67 0.44 -8.47
N VAL A 56 1.52 1.53 -9.22
CA VAL A 56 1.60 2.88 -8.66
C VAL A 56 0.44 3.15 -7.69
N LEU A 57 -0.76 2.63 -7.95
CA LEU A 57 -1.87 2.75 -7.01
C LEU A 57 -1.60 1.97 -5.70
N ALA A 58 -0.94 0.82 -5.77
CA ALA A 58 -0.55 0.04 -4.59
C ALA A 58 0.43 0.82 -3.71
N ASP A 59 1.41 1.47 -4.33
CA ASP A 59 2.39 2.31 -3.64
C ASP A 59 1.73 3.53 -2.98
N ILE A 60 0.81 4.20 -3.69
CA ILE A 60 0.05 5.35 -3.13
C ILE A 60 -0.81 4.93 -1.94
N LEU A 61 -1.40 3.73 -1.98
CA LEU A 61 -2.25 3.21 -0.93
C LEU A 61 -1.47 2.51 0.19
N GLU A 62 -0.16 2.29 0.01
CA GLU A 62 0.72 1.54 0.91
C GLU A 62 0.16 0.14 1.22
N VAL A 63 -0.36 -0.54 0.20
CA VAL A 63 -0.92 -1.90 0.32
C VAL A 63 -0.18 -2.90 -0.56
N PRO A 64 -0.13 -4.19 -0.17
CA PRO A 64 0.45 -5.22 -1.02
C PRO A 64 -0.25 -5.30 -2.40
N PRO A 65 0.50 -5.39 -3.52
CA PRO A 65 -0.08 -5.42 -4.87
C PRO A 65 -1.12 -6.52 -5.07
N GLN A 66 -0.94 -7.68 -4.44
CA GLN A 66 -1.89 -8.80 -4.50
C GLN A 66 -3.22 -8.48 -3.80
N SER A 67 -3.16 -7.79 -2.65
CA SER A 67 -4.36 -7.35 -1.93
C SER A 67 -5.11 -6.28 -2.71
N LEU A 68 -4.39 -5.37 -3.38
CA LEU A 68 -4.99 -4.42 -4.30
C LEU A 68 -5.64 -5.11 -5.50
N ALA A 69 -4.98 -6.11 -6.10
CA ALA A 69 -5.50 -6.85 -7.25
C ALA A 69 -6.89 -7.44 -6.97
N ARG A 70 -7.03 -8.16 -5.85
CA ARG A 70 -8.30 -8.75 -5.39
C ARG A 70 -9.37 -7.70 -5.10
N SER A 71 -8.98 -6.54 -4.58
CA SER A 71 -9.90 -5.44 -4.32
C SER A 71 -10.40 -4.83 -5.63
N LEU A 72 -9.50 -4.60 -6.59
CA LEU A 72 -9.83 -4.04 -7.90
C LEU A 72 -10.72 -4.98 -8.71
N GLU A 73 -10.50 -6.30 -8.64
CA GLU A 73 -11.35 -7.30 -9.29
C GLU A 73 -12.81 -7.19 -8.80
N ARG A 74 -13.03 -7.25 -7.48
CA ARG A 74 -14.38 -7.08 -6.90
C ARG A 74 -15.01 -5.73 -7.21
N MET A 75 -14.20 -4.67 -7.28
CA MET A 75 -14.69 -3.33 -7.60
C MET A 75 -14.99 -3.15 -9.09
N GLU A 76 -14.36 -3.92 -9.96
CA GLU A 76 -14.66 -4.00 -11.38
C GLU A 76 -15.95 -4.80 -11.62
N GLU A 77 -16.13 -5.92 -10.92
CA GLU A 77 -17.39 -6.69 -10.88
C GLU A 77 -18.56 -5.84 -10.37
N ALA A 78 -18.33 -5.03 -9.32
CA ALA A 78 -19.32 -4.08 -8.79
C ALA A 78 -19.54 -2.85 -9.69
N GLY A 79 -18.83 -2.74 -10.83
CA GLY A 79 -18.97 -1.66 -11.79
C GLY A 79 -18.44 -0.30 -11.33
N TRP A 80 -17.54 -0.26 -10.34
CA TRP A 80 -16.93 0.97 -9.81
C TRP A 80 -15.58 1.30 -10.43
N VAL A 81 -14.85 0.29 -10.89
CA VAL A 81 -13.55 0.44 -11.55
C VAL A 81 -13.63 -0.15 -12.95
N ARG A 82 -12.83 0.40 -13.87
CA ARG A 82 -12.60 -0.21 -15.18
C ARG A 82 -11.10 -0.21 -15.50
N ARG A 83 -10.62 -1.33 -16.02
CA ARG A 83 -9.27 -1.44 -16.61
C ARG A 83 -9.32 -1.18 -18.12
N ARG A 84 -8.29 -0.52 -18.63
CA ARG A 84 -8.05 -0.38 -20.07
C ARG A 84 -6.59 -0.70 -20.39
N PRO A 85 -6.29 -1.43 -21.46
CA PRO A 85 -4.92 -1.56 -21.95
C PRO A 85 -4.31 -0.17 -22.20
N ASP A 86 -3.03 -0.01 -21.87
CA ASP A 86 -2.28 1.19 -22.21
C ASP A 86 -2.07 1.26 -23.74
N ALA A 87 -2.17 2.47 -24.29
CA ALA A 87 -2.06 2.68 -25.73
C ALA A 87 -0.65 2.45 -26.29
N ARG A 88 0.39 2.56 -25.46
CA ARG A 88 1.80 2.36 -25.81
C ARG A 88 2.27 0.94 -25.50
N ASP A 89 1.74 0.34 -24.44
CA ASP A 89 2.04 -1.05 -24.07
C ASP A 89 0.77 -1.81 -23.63
N PRO A 90 0.15 -2.61 -24.50
CA PRO A 90 -1.06 -3.37 -24.20
C PRO A 90 -0.91 -4.37 -23.04
N ARG A 91 0.33 -4.70 -22.61
CA ARG A 91 0.59 -5.55 -21.44
C ARG A 91 0.30 -4.82 -20.13
N LEU A 92 0.25 -3.48 -20.16
CA LEU A 92 -0.05 -2.65 -19.00
C LEU A 92 -1.53 -2.27 -18.97
N ASN A 93 -2.11 -2.30 -17.77
CA ASN A 93 -3.48 -1.84 -17.53
C ASN A 93 -3.51 -0.50 -16.80
N ARG A 94 -4.38 0.37 -17.29
CA ARG A 94 -4.68 1.70 -16.77
C ARG A 94 -6.02 1.67 -16.05
N LEU A 95 -6.03 2.18 -14.82
CA LEU A 95 -7.19 2.15 -13.94
C LEU A 95 -8.01 3.43 -14.05
N TYR A 96 -9.33 3.29 -14.06
CA TYR A 96 -10.26 4.40 -14.09
C TYR A 96 -11.47 4.14 -13.18
N VAL A 97 -11.93 5.16 -12.48
CA VAL A 97 -13.26 5.13 -11.85
C VAL A 97 -14.35 5.20 -12.93
N THR A 98 -15.47 4.51 -12.70
CA THR A 98 -16.66 4.59 -13.55
C THR A 98 -17.56 5.75 -13.14
N ARG A 99 -18.60 6.02 -13.93
CA ARG A 99 -19.64 6.99 -13.56
C ARG A 99 -20.36 6.59 -12.27
N ALA A 100 -20.71 5.31 -12.13
CA ALA A 100 -21.35 4.79 -10.92
C ALA A 100 -20.48 5.03 -9.68
N ALA A 101 -19.16 4.83 -9.77
CA ALA A 101 -18.25 5.17 -8.68
C ALA A 101 -18.25 6.67 -8.34
N VAL A 102 -18.27 7.55 -9.34
CA VAL A 102 -18.30 9.01 -9.13
C VAL A 102 -19.58 9.45 -8.40
N GLU A 103 -20.72 8.85 -8.75
CA GLU A 103 -21.99 9.10 -8.05
C GLU A 103 -21.90 8.67 -6.58
N GLN A 104 -21.34 7.49 -6.29
CA GLN A 104 -21.11 7.04 -4.90
C GLN A 104 -20.10 7.91 -4.15
N LEU A 105 -19.03 8.38 -4.81
CA LEU A 105 -18.06 9.30 -4.21
C LEU A 105 -18.70 10.66 -3.86
N THR A 106 -19.72 11.09 -4.59
CA THR A 106 -20.47 12.31 -4.28
C THR A 106 -21.26 12.13 -2.98
N VAL A 107 -21.92 10.97 -2.82
CA VAL A 107 -22.60 10.61 -1.56
C VAL A 107 -21.59 10.53 -0.41
N ALA A 108 -20.44 9.88 -0.63
CA ALA A 108 -19.38 9.77 0.37
C ALA A 108 -18.85 11.14 0.82
N ARG A 109 -18.71 12.11 -0.10
CA ARG A 109 -18.32 13.49 0.22
C ARG A 109 -19.36 14.18 1.10
N ALA A 110 -20.64 14.07 0.77
CA ALA A 110 -21.71 14.63 1.59
C ALA A 110 -21.72 14.03 3.01
N LEU A 111 -21.50 12.72 3.14
CA LEU A 111 -21.34 12.07 4.45
C LEU A 111 -20.10 12.60 5.19
N SER A 112 -18.98 12.76 4.49
CA SER A 112 -17.76 13.34 5.08
C SER A 112 -17.98 14.77 5.56
N ASP A 113 -18.82 15.55 4.87
CA ASP A 113 -19.19 16.90 5.27
C ASP A 113 -20.00 16.89 6.58
N VAL A 114 -20.93 15.94 6.74
CA VAL A 114 -21.67 15.75 8.00
C VAL A 114 -20.73 15.42 9.15
N VAL A 115 -19.83 14.44 8.96
CA VAL A 115 -18.86 14.03 10.00
C VAL A 115 -17.91 15.17 10.33
N ARG A 116 -17.48 15.95 9.33
CA ARG A 116 -16.67 17.16 9.54
C ARG A 116 -17.43 18.17 10.40
N ASN A 117 -18.68 18.45 10.08
CA ASN A 117 -19.47 19.43 10.83
C ASN A 117 -19.66 19.00 12.29
N GLU A 118 -19.87 17.70 12.55
CA GLU A 118 -19.92 17.16 13.91
C GLU A 118 -18.57 17.31 14.63
N ALA A 119 -17.46 16.98 13.96
CA ALA A 119 -16.13 17.05 14.56
C ALA A 119 -15.66 18.47 14.87
N LEU A 120 -16.18 19.47 14.14
CA LEU A 120 -15.87 20.89 14.33
C LEU A 120 -16.94 21.64 15.13
N SER A 121 -17.98 20.93 15.60
CA SER A 121 -19.06 21.53 16.37
C SER A 121 -18.52 22.18 17.65
N GLY A 122 -18.89 23.44 17.87
CA GLY A 122 -18.43 24.25 19.00
C GLY A 122 -17.21 25.14 18.70
N LEU A 123 -16.58 24.99 17.52
CA LEU A 123 -15.57 25.94 17.04
C LEU A 123 -16.22 27.12 16.32
N THR A 124 -15.66 28.30 16.52
CA THR A 124 -15.93 29.48 15.68
C THR A 124 -15.36 29.27 14.27
N ALA A 125 -15.82 30.10 13.32
CA ALA A 125 -15.26 30.09 11.96
C ALA A 125 -13.76 30.38 11.95
N PHE A 126 -13.30 31.29 12.81
CA PHE A 126 -11.88 31.61 12.95
C PHE A 126 -11.07 30.42 13.47
N GLU A 127 -11.52 29.79 14.56
CA GLU A 127 -10.85 28.60 15.13
C GLU A 127 -10.82 27.44 14.13
N THR A 128 -11.89 27.26 13.36
CA THR A 128 -11.94 26.25 12.29
C THR A 128 -10.85 26.49 11.24
N VAL A 129 -10.74 27.73 10.74
CA VAL A 129 -9.69 28.11 9.78
C VAL A 129 -8.30 27.93 10.38
N GLN A 130 -8.11 28.36 11.63
CA GLN A 130 -6.84 28.26 12.33
C GLN A 130 -6.42 26.79 12.52
N LEU A 131 -7.33 25.93 12.97
CA LEU A 131 -7.10 24.49 13.12
C LEU A 131 -6.65 23.85 11.81
N MET A 132 -7.35 24.16 10.71
CA MET A 132 -6.99 23.64 9.39
C MET A 132 -5.59 24.09 8.95
N GLN A 133 -5.24 25.36 9.16
CA GLN A 133 -3.91 25.88 8.84
C GLN A 133 -2.82 25.22 9.69
N LEU A 134 -3.06 25.00 10.98
CA LEU A 134 -2.11 24.35 11.89
C LEU A 134 -1.89 22.88 11.50
N LEU A 135 -2.96 22.13 11.23
CA LEU A 135 -2.86 20.75 10.76
C LEU A 135 -2.14 20.64 9.42
N GLN A 136 -2.33 21.59 8.50
CA GLN A 136 -1.57 21.66 7.25
C GLN A 136 -0.08 21.95 7.47
N LYS A 137 0.29 22.77 8.46
CA LYS A 137 1.70 23.00 8.84
C LYS A 137 2.32 21.72 9.40
N VAL A 138 1.65 21.05 10.35
CA VAL A 138 2.08 19.75 10.88
C VAL A 138 2.26 18.73 9.75
N ARG A 139 1.27 18.61 8.86
CA ARG A 139 1.34 17.69 7.71
C ARG A 139 2.57 17.99 6.84
N ARG A 140 2.84 19.26 6.53
CA ARG A 140 4.02 19.64 5.75
C ARG A 140 5.33 19.25 6.44
N ASN A 141 5.44 19.49 7.74
CA ASN A 141 6.62 19.11 8.51
C ASN A 141 6.85 17.59 8.53
N LEU A 142 5.77 16.80 8.59
CA LEU A 142 5.87 15.34 8.53
C LEU A 142 6.18 14.86 7.12
N SER A 143 5.51 15.39 6.10
CA SER A 143 5.74 15.01 4.70
C SER A 143 7.11 15.42 4.15
N SER A 144 7.81 16.38 4.78
CA SER A 144 9.20 16.70 4.41
C SER A 144 10.22 15.74 5.01
N VAL A 145 9.83 14.95 6.02
CA VAL A 145 10.73 14.02 6.73
C VAL A 145 10.38 12.56 6.41
N VAL A 146 9.10 12.26 6.18
CA VAL A 146 8.64 10.95 5.70
C VAL A 146 8.90 10.88 4.19
N PRO A 147 9.74 9.94 3.72
CA PRO A 147 9.96 9.74 2.29
C PRO A 147 8.62 9.51 1.59
N LYS A 148 8.37 10.17 0.45
CA LYS A 148 7.23 9.77 -0.37
C LYS A 148 7.51 8.37 -0.92
N PRO A 149 6.50 7.51 -1.11
CA PRO A 149 6.70 6.20 -1.74
C PRO A 149 7.38 6.25 -3.12
N LEU A 150 7.32 7.41 -3.80
CA LEU A 150 8.00 7.64 -5.08
C LEU A 150 9.51 7.97 -4.94
N ASP A 151 9.97 8.35 -3.75
CA ASP A 151 11.38 8.70 -3.48
C ASP A 151 12.21 7.47 -3.08
N THR A 152 11.56 6.35 -2.73
CA THR A 152 12.22 5.08 -2.35
C THR A 152 12.39 4.11 -3.51
N VAL A 153 11.93 4.46 -4.71
CA VAL A 153 12.19 3.68 -5.93
C VAL A 153 13.51 4.15 -6.51
N VAL A 154 14.57 3.38 -6.30
CA VAL A 154 15.75 3.44 -7.18
C VAL A 154 15.23 3.26 -8.62
N PRO A 155 15.40 4.26 -9.51
CA PRO A 155 15.04 4.14 -10.92
C PRO A 155 15.53 2.80 -11.46
N ALA A 156 14.73 2.09 -12.25
CA ALA A 156 15.17 0.82 -12.85
C ALA A 156 16.51 0.97 -13.61
N ALA A 157 16.80 2.17 -14.11
CA ALA A 157 18.07 2.55 -14.74
C ALA A 157 19.30 2.51 -13.80
N LEU A 158 19.11 2.59 -12.48
CA LEU A 158 20.18 2.59 -11.48
C LEU A 158 20.33 1.25 -10.75
N ARG A 159 19.54 0.21 -11.08
CA ARG A 159 19.65 -1.13 -10.47
C ARG A 159 20.74 -2.03 -11.07
N GLY A 160 21.44 -1.57 -12.10
CA GLY A 160 22.42 -2.36 -12.86
C GLY A 160 23.86 -1.87 -12.81
N LEU A 161 24.20 -0.87 -11.98
CA LEU A 161 25.53 -0.25 -12.01
C LEU A 161 26.51 -0.80 -10.94
N ASP A 162 26.09 -1.72 -10.07
CA ASP A 162 26.95 -2.27 -9.01
C ASP A 162 27.46 -3.71 -9.29
N ALA A 163 27.35 -4.20 -10.52
CA ALA A 163 27.71 -5.59 -10.85
C ALA A 163 28.99 -5.75 -11.71
N GLN A 164 29.84 -4.74 -11.79
CA GLN A 164 31.15 -4.83 -12.46
C GLN A 164 32.18 -4.02 -11.67
N ASP A 165 32.77 -4.67 -10.66
CA ASP A 165 34.20 -4.67 -10.36
C ASP A 165 34.42 -5.23 -8.96
N ASN A 166 34.67 -6.55 -8.88
CA ASN A 166 35.48 -7.07 -7.79
C ASN A 166 36.53 -8.04 -8.37
N PRO A 167 37.81 -7.64 -8.45
CA PRO A 167 38.87 -8.40 -9.11
C PRO A 167 39.51 -9.37 -8.11
N HIS A 168 38.79 -10.40 -7.66
CA HIS A 168 39.35 -11.33 -6.66
C HIS A 168 39.30 -12.83 -6.96
N ASP A 169 38.75 -13.28 -8.10
CA ASP A 169 38.82 -14.69 -8.49
C ASP A 169 39.65 -14.87 -9.78
N ALA A 170 40.97 -14.80 -9.62
CA ALA A 170 41.92 -15.28 -10.63
C ALA A 170 43.23 -15.75 -9.98
N ALA A 171 43.18 -16.90 -9.29
CA ALA A 171 44.30 -17.82 -9.05
C ALA A 171 43.70 -19.10 -8.46
N GLY A 172 43.95 -20.32 -8.92
CA GLY A 172 44.82 -20.85 -9.95
C GLY A 172 44.72 -22.37 -9.79
N ASP A 173 44.33 -23.04 -10.87
CA ASP A 173 44.27 -24.49 -10.95
C ASP A 173 45.69 -25.05 -11.15
N ALA A 174 46.11 -25.99 -10.30
CA ALA A 174 47.38 -26.72 -10.43
C ALA A 174 47.26 -28.15 -9.86
N ARG A 175 46.92 -29.05 -10.79
CA ARG A 175 47.24 -30.50 -10.96
C ARG A 175 48.12 -31.27 -9.94
N ALA A 176 47.74 -32.57 -9.85
CA ALA A 176 48.51 -33.81 -9.58
C ALA A 176 48.86 -34.10 -8.09
N ASP A 177 48.90 -35.34 -7.55
CA ASP A 177 48.92 -36.71 -8.09
C ASP A 177 48.63 -37.74 -6.97
N HIS A 178 48.23 -38.96 -7.37
CA HIS A 178 48.26 -40.32 -6.74
C HIS A 178 48.47 -40.54 -5.22
N SER A 179 47.62 -41.37 -4.58
CA SER A 179 47.83 -42.85 -4.43
C SER A 179 46.95 -43.52 -3.35
N ASP A 180 46.40 -44.68 -3.71
CA ASP A 180 46.19 -45.92 -2.94
C ASP A 180 45.27 -45.99 -1.71
N GLY A 181 44.42 -47.03 -1.72
CA GLY A 181 43.99 -47.72 -0.51
C GLY A 181 42.60 -48.36 -0.59
N ASP A 182 42.57 -49.59 -1.08
CA ASP A 182 41.45 -50.54 -1.12
C ASP A 182 40.60 -50.62 0.17
N ILE A 183 39.32 -51.02 0.03
CA ILE A 183 38.75 -52.23 0.64
C ILE A 183 37.35 -52.47 0.06
N ASP A 184 37.23 -53.63 -0.58
CA ASP A 184 36.01 -54.36 -0.96
C ASP A 184 35.18 -54.79 0.26
N ASP A 185 33.85 -54.82 0.08
CA ASP A 185 32.95 -55.95 0.39
C ASP A 185 31.52 -55.38 0.29
N ASP A 186 30.81 -55.57 -0.81
CA ASP A 186 30.12 -56.81 -1.21
C ASP A 186 29.03 -57.22 -0.19
N ASN A 187 27.77 -56.98 -0.56
CA ASN A 187 26.78 -58.03 -0.85
C ASN A 187 25.33 -57.50 -0.65
N PRO A 188 24.37 -57.89 -1.51
CA PRO A 188 23.09 -57.21 -1.67
C PRO A 188 21.86 -58.05 -1.26
N ALA A 189 20.71 -57.40 -1.45
CA ALA A 189 19.45 -57.96 -1.94
C ALA A 189 18.44 -58.63 -0.99
N ALA A 190 17.19 -58.46 -1.44
CA ALA A 190 15.97 -59.24 -1.23
C ALA A 190 15.11 -58.90 0.00
N ASP A 191 13.77 -58.94 -0.04
CA ASP A 191 12.76 -58.96 -1.10
C ASP A 191 11.42 -58.99 -0.34
N SER A 192 10.47 -58.13 -0.76
CA SER A 192 9.02 -58.37 -0.78
C SER A 192 8.14 -58.57 0.49
N PRO A 193 6.78 -58.42 0.33
CA PRO A 193 5.84 -57.96 1.36
C PRO A 193 4.77 -59.00 1.78
N ARG A 194 3.98 -58.64 2.81
CA ARG A 194 2.59 -59.04 3.21
C ARG A 194 2.51 -59.05 4.75
N ALA A 195 1.43 -58.66 5.44
CA ALA A 195 0.01 -58.70 5.14
C ALA A 195 -0.73 -57.48 5.73
#